data_AF-A0A3G1B5R6-F1
#
_entry.id   AF-A0A3G1B5R6-F1
#
_cell.length_a   1.000
_cell.length_b   1.000
_cell.length_c   1.000
_cell.angle_alpha   90.00
_cell.angle_beta   90.00
_cell.angle_gamma   90.00
#
_symmetry.space_group_name_H-M   'P 1'
#
loop_
_entity.id
_entity.type
_entity.pdbx_description
1 polymer ?
#
loop_
_entity_poly.entity_id
_entity_poly.type
_entity_poly.pdbx_seq_one_letter_code
_entity_poly.pdbx_strand_id
1 'polypeptide(L)'
;MARAIVLMSILTVLVILPTLQLVFGEATEAGDYINRKVEIWNLFFKMMTIAFTVGAVVSGTLIWVVWRFRESHPKAKPTKYEEKGEW
;
A
#
# COMPACT_ATOMS: atom_id res chain seq x y z
N MET A 1 8.58 -2.24 -34.09
CA MET A 1 8.43 -1.43 -32.86
C MET A 1 6.95 -1.25 -32.51
N ALA A 2 6.17 -0.42 -33.22
CA ALA A 2 4.74 -0.17 -32.91
C ALA A 2 3.86 -1.42 -32.82
N ARG A 3 4.01 -2.38 -33.77
CA ARG A 3 3.24 -3.64 -33.76
C ARG A 3 3.51 -4.52 -32.54
N ALA A 4 4.74 -4.53 -32.03
CA ALA A 4 5.11 -5.30 -30.84
C ALA A 4 4.53 -4.66 -29.57
N ILE A 5 4.51 -3.32 -29.50
CA ILE A 5 3.90 -2.59 -28.39
C ILE A 5 2.39 -2.84 -28.33
N VAL A 6 1.71 -2.80 -29.48
CA VAL A 6 0.27 -3.10 -29.60
C VAL A 6 -0.02 -4.54 -29.19
N LEU A 7 0.83 -5.49 -29.59
CA LEU A 7 0.63 -6.90 -29.26
C LEU A 7 0.87 -7.16 -27.77
N MET A 8 1.87 -6.51 -27.17
CA MET A 8 2.13 -6.58 -25.73
C MET A 8 0.99 -5.96 -24.92
N SER A 9 0.44 -4.81 -25.33
CA SER A 9 -0.68 -4.18 -24.62
C SER A 9 -1.97 -5.00 -24.68
N ILE A 10 -2.25 -5.66 -25.81
CA ILE A 10 -3.38 -6.59 -25.93
C ILE A 10 -3.19 -7.78 -24.99
N LEU A 11 -1.98 -8.34 -24.92
CA LEU A 11 -1.67 -9.45 -24.01
C LEU A 11 -1.82 -9.06 -22.53
N THR A 12 -1.38 -7.86 -22.15
CA THR A 12 -1.57 -7.40 -20.76
C THR A 12 -3.05 -7.27 -20.42
N VAL A 13 -3.86 -6.71 -21.32
CA VAL A 13 -5.31 -6.56 -21.09
C VAL A 13 -5.99 -7.93 -20.97
N LEU A 14 -5.62 -8.89 -21.82
CA LEU A 14 -6.14 -10.26 -21.79
C LEU A 14 -5.81 -11.01 -20.50
N VAL A 15 -4.65 -10.75 -19.90
CA VAL A 15 -4.25 -11.37 -18.63
C VAL A 15 -4.89 -10.65 -17.44
N ILE A 16 -5.00 -9.33 -17.49
CA ILE A 16 -5.52 -8.53 -16.37
C ILE A 16 -7.04 -8.67 -16.23
N LEU A 17 -7.80 -8.64 -17.34
CA LEU A 17 -9.27 -8.71 -17.30
C LEU A 17 -9.86 -9.87 -16.48
N PRO A 18 -9.43 -11.14 -16.66
CA PRO A 18 -9.95 -12.25 -15.85
C PRO A 18 -9.48 -12.18 -14.39
N THR A 19 -8.31 -11.59 -14.11
CA THR A 19 -7.86 -11.39 -12.73
C THR A 19 -8.69 -10.36 -11.97
N LEU A 20 -9.33 -9.42 -12.67
CA LEU A 20 -10.27 -8.49 -12.05
C LEU A 20 -11.48 -9.23 -11.47
N GLN A 21 -11.98 -10.28 -12.13
CA GLN A 21 -13.11 -11.07 -11.62
C GLN A 21 -12.76 -11.80 -10.30
N LEU A 22 -11.51 -12.27 -10.18
CA LEU A 22 -10.97 -12.85 -8.93
C LEU A 22 -10.82 -11.81 -7.82
N VAL A 23 -10.38 -10.59 -8.15
CA VAL A 23 -10.25 -9.47 -7.18
C VAL A 23 -11.62 -8.96 -6.72
N PHE A 24 -12.61 -8.95 -7.61
CA PHE A 24 -13.97 -8.50 -7.31
C PHE A 24 -14.90 -9.60 -6.76
N GLY A 25 -14.37 -10.82 -6.56
CA GLY A 25 -15.10 -11.92 -5.91
C GLY A 25 -16.33 -12.40 -6.68
N GLU A 26 -16.27 -12.42 -8.02
CA GLU A 26 -17.36 -13.02 -8.81
C GLU A 26 -17.42 -14.53 -8.57
N ALA A 27 -18.59 -15.03 -8.13
CA ALA A 27 -18.81 -16.44 -7.87
C ALA A 27 -18.59 -17.26 -9.16
N THR A 28 -17.67 -18.23 -9.08
CA THR A 28 -17.26 -19.09 -10.20
C THR A 28 -18.17 -20.29 -10.44
N GLU A 29 -19.17 -20.53 -9.59
CA GLU A 29 -20.06 -21.70 -9.66
C GLU A 29 -21.55 -21.32 -9.66
N ALA A 30 -22.35 -22.06 -10.43
CA ALA A 30 -23.80 -21.88 -10.54
C ALA A 30 -24.52 -22.50 -9.32
N GLY A 31 -24.82 -21.68 -8.32
CA GLY A 31 -25.63 -22.08 -7.15
C GLY A 31 -25.33 -21.31 -5.87
N ASP A 32 -24.14 -20.73 -5.74
CA ASP A 32 -23.77 -19.90 -4.59
C ASP A 32 -24.16 -18.44 -4.84
N TYR A 33 -25.38 -18.09 -4.46
CA TYR A 33 -25.82 -16.69 -4.41
C TYR A 33 -25.12 -15.97 -3.25
N ILE A 34 -23.87 -15.56 -3.47
CA ILE A 34 -23.15 -14.69 -2.53
C ILE A 34 -23.93 -13.38 -2.40
N ASN A 35 -24.27 -13.00 -1.17
CA ASN A 35 -24.81 -11.67 -0.89
C ASN A 35 -23.70 -10.63 -1.08
N ARG A 36 -23.54 -10.16 -2.32
CA ARG A 36 -22.46 -9.26 -2.75
C ARG A 36 -22.34 -8.02 -1.88
N LYS A 37 -23.45 -7.51 -1.34
CA LYS A 37 -23.43 -6.36 -0.42
C LYS A 37 -22.64 -6.67 0.84
N VAL A 38 -22.88 -7.82 1.46
CA VAL A 38 -22.20 -8.24 2.68
C VAL A 38 -20.72 -8.50 2.42
N GLU A 39 -20.39 -9.14 1.29
CA GLU A 39 -19.00 -9.47 0.96
C GLU A 39 -18.16 -8.21 0.63
N ILE A 40 -18.73 -7.25 -0.10
CA ILE A 40 -18.07 -5.96 -0.37
C ILE A 40 -17.79 -5.21 0.93
N TRP A 41 -18.74 -5.19 1.86
CA TRP A 41 -18.54 -4.57 3.18
C TRP A 41 -17.45 -5.28 3.97
N ASN A 42 -17.45 -6.62 3.99
CA ASN A 42 -16.39 -7.41 4.63
C ASN A 42 -15.01 -7.14 4.03
N LEU A 43 -14.91 -7.08 2.70
CA LEU A 43 -13.66 -6.76 2.01
C LEU A 43 -13.19 -5.34 2.33
N PHE A 44 -14.11 -4.36 2.34
CA PHE A 44 -13.81 -2.99 2.73
C PHE A 44 -13.25 -2.91 4.15
N PHE A 45 -13.90 -3.58 5.12
CA PHE A 45 -13.42 -3.59 6.50
C PHE A 45 -12.04 -4.25 6.64
N LYS A 46 -11.78 -5.35 5.91
CA LYS A 46 -10.45 -5.99 5.88
C LYS A 46 -9.38 -5.05 5.34
N MET A 47 -9.63 -4.38 4.23
CA MET A 47 -8.68 -3.43 3.64
C MET A 47 -8.48 -2.19 4.52
N MET A 48 -9.53 -1.75 5.21
CA MET A 48 -9.48 -0.64 6.16
C MET A 48 -8.56 -0.95 7.36
N THR A 49 -8.62 -2.17 7.92
CA THR A 49 -7.71 -2.58 9.00
C THR A 49 -6.24 -2.53 8.56
N ILE A 50 -5.94 -2.96 7.33
CA ILE A 50 -4.58 -2.89 6.76
C ILE A 50 -4.14 -1.43 6.59
N ALA A 51 -5.01 -0.57 6.06
CA ALA A 51 -4.70 0.85 5.90
C ALA A 51 -4.42 1.55 7.24
N PHE A 52 -5.24 1.30 8.27
CA PHE A 52 -5.04 1.89 9.59
C PHE A 52 -3.79 1.37 10.30
N THR A 53 -3.47 0.07 10.16
CA THR A 53 -2.24 -0.48 10.75
C THR A 53 -1.00 0.13 10.11
N VAL A 54 -0.95 0.23 8.78
CA VAL A 54 0.14 0.92 8.07
C VAL A 54 0.20 2.40 8.47
N GLY A 55 -0.93 3.09 8.50
CA GLY A 55 -1.01 4.49 8.92
C GLY A 55 -0.48 4.72 10.34
N ALA A 56 -0.87 3.89 11.30
CA ALA A 56 -0.40 3.96 12.68
C ALA A 56 1.11 3.73 12.79
N VAL A 57 1.67 2.76 12.06
CA VAL A 57 3.11 2.50 12.03
C VAL A 57 3.87 3.68 11.45
N VAL A 58 3.42 4.23 10.32
CA VAL A 58 4.08 5.37 9.67
C VAL A 58 4.02 6.62 10.55
N SER A 59 2.83 6.98 11.05
CA SER A 59 2.67 8.14 11.95
C SER A 59 3.47 7.99 13.24
N GLY A 60 3.47 6.79 13.85
CA GLY A 60 4.27 6.50 15.03
C GLY A 60 5.77 6.61 14.77
N THR A 61 6.23 6.12 13.62
CA THR A 61 7.65 6.21 13.22
C THR A 61 8.06 7.66 13.00
N LEU A 62 7.21 8.47 12.37
CA LEU A 62 7.47 9.90 12.16
C LEU A 62 7.62 10.65 13.48
N ILE A 63 6.70 10.45 14.42
CA ILE A 63 6.76 11.04 15.76
C ILE A 63 8.04 10.59 16.49
N TRP A 64 8.39 9.30 16.39
CA TRP A 64 9.60 8.76 16.99
C TRP A 64 10.86 9.42 16.43
N VAL A 65 10.99 9.57 15.11
CA VAL A 65 12.15 10.22 14.48
C VAL A 65 12.28 11.67 14.96
N VAL A 66 11.18 12.43 14.92
CA VAL A 66 11.18 13.84 15.35
C VAL A 66 11.59 13.95 16.81
N TRP A 67 11.05 13.11 17.70
CA TRP A 67 11.41 13.14 19.11
C TRP A 67 12.84 12.66 19.38
N ARG A 68 13.31 11.64 18.66
CA ARG A 68 14.62 11.01 18.85
C ARG A 68 15.77 11.93 18.43
N PHE A 69 15.60 12.68 17.36
CA PHE A 69 16.63 13.56 16.78
C PHE A 69 16.37 15.05 17.03
N ARG A 70 15.38 15.39 17.88
CA ARG A 70 15.20 16.76 18.35
C ARG A 70 16.48 17.25 19.01
N GLU A 71 16.88 18.48 18.73
CA GLU A 71 18.10 19.10 19.28
C GLU A 71 18.12 19.10 20.82
N SER A 72 16.96 19.24 21.46
CA SER A 72 16.83 19.18 22.92
C SER A 72 16.82 17.77 23.51
N HIS A 73 17.00 16.72 22.69
CA HIS A 73 17.00 15.34 23.17
C HIS A 73 18.38 15.00 23.78
N PRO A 74 18.47 14.52 25.04
CA PRO A 74 19.75 14.29 25.72
C PRO A 74 20.70 13.28 25.04
N LYS A 75 20.19 12.50 24.10
CA LYS A 75 20.92 11.48 23.33
C LYS A 75 21.02 11.84 21.82
N ALA A 76 20.70 13.06 21.44
CA ALA A 76 20.98 13.55 20.10
C ALA A 76 22.51 13.67 19.97
N LYS A 77 23.09 12.87 19.07
CA LYS A 77 24.51 12.99 18.74
C LYS A 77 24.62 13.95 17.56
N PRO A 78 25.53 14.94 17.61
CA PRO A 78 25.83 15.78 16.46
C PRO A 78 26.19 14.90 15.26
N THR A 79 25.77 15.31 14.07
CA THR A 79 26.21 14.67 12.84
C THR A 79 27.66 15.08 12.53
N LYS A 80 28.38 14.26 11.76
CA LYS A 80 29.78 14.54 11.39
C LYS A 80 29.98 15.87 10.63
N TYR A 81 28.92 16.39 10.05
CA TYR A 81 28.91 17.66 9.30
C TYR A 81 28.78 18.85 10.27
N GLU A 82 27.94 18.73 11.29
CA GLU A 82 27.81 19.73 12.37
C GLU A 82 29.10 19.86 13.20
N GLU A 83 29.81 18.75 13.46
CA GLU A 83 31.09 18.78 14.20
C GLU A 83 32.21 19.53 13.45
N LYS A 84 32.12 19.61 12.12
CA LYS A 84 33.13 20.25 11.27
C LYS A 84 32.84 21.72 10.95
N GLY A 85 31.65 22.21 11.30
CA GLY A 85 31.21 23.58 10.95
C GLY A 85 31.03 23.80 9.45
N GLU A 86 30.92 22.72 8.67
CA GLU A 86 30.61 22.79 7.24
C GLU A 86 29.11 22.56 7.08
N TRP A 87 28.39 23.66 6.88
CA TRP A 87 26.96 23.70 6.54
C TRP A 87 26.76 23.48 5.04
#